data_AF-A0A2M7SI05-F1
#
_entry.id   AF-A0A2M7SI05-F1
#
_cell.length_a   1.000
_cell.length_b   1.000
_cell.length_c   1.000
_cell.angle_alpha   90.00
_cell.angle_beta   90.00
_cell.angle_gamma   90.00
#
_symmetry.space_group_name_H-M   'P 1'
#
loop_
_entity.id
_entity.type
_entity.pdbx_description
1 polymer ?
#
loop_
_entity_poly.entity_id
_entity_poly.type
_entity_poly.pdbx_seq_one_letter_code
_entity_poly.pdbx_strand_id
1 'polypeptide(L)' 'MPLSLRIPPKKEAVITKAAIKAGKTKSAYILDAVDEKLGLVNDREKTIRELAGWLSHDEAEDLRKATEIFNQINDGDWD' A
#
# COMPACT_ATOMS: atom_id res chain seq x y z
N MET A 1 -14.89 13.47 13.04
CA MET A 1 -14.90 14.48 14.13
C MET A 1 -13.81 15.50 13.87
N PRO A 2 -14.04 16.81 14.09
CA PRO A 2 -12.97 17.80 13.95
C PRO A 2 -11.95 17.66 15.09
N LEU A 3 -10.68 17.40 14.74
CA LEU A 3 -9.56 17.35 15.69
C LEU A 3 -8.99 18.77 15.87
N SER A 4 -8.97 19.28 17.10
CA SER A 4 -8.34 20.57 17.42
C SER A 4 -6.95 20.36 18.03
N LEU A 5 -5.90 20.68 17.27
CA LEU A 5 -4.52 20.59 17.73
C LEU A 5 -4.02 21.97 18.17
N ARG A 6 -3.54 22.11 19.42
CA ARG A 6 -2.84 23.33 19.84
C ARG A 6 -1.39 23.28 19.41
N ILE A 7 -1.01 24.15 18.47
CA ILE A 7 0.35 24.23 17.94
C ILE A 7 0.94 25.59 18.30
N PRO A 8 2.16 25.66 18.87
CA PRO A 8 2.84 26.93 19.09
C PRO A 8 3.07 27.69 17.77
N PRO A 9 2.96 29.04 17.75
CA PRO A 9 2.95 29.83 16.51
C PRO A 9 4.19 29.64 15.64
N LYS A 10 5.37 29.44 16.26
CA LYS A 10 6.61 29.13 15.53
C LYS A 10 6.53 27.82 14.76
N LYS A 11 5.97 26.76 15.36
CA LYS A 11 5.81 25.45 14.72
C LYS A 11 4.74 25.50 13.65
N GLU A 12 3.65 26.24 13.89
CA GLU A 12 2.58 26.42 12.91
C GLU A 12 3.08 27.07 11.62
N ALA A 13 3.94 28.09 11.72
CA ALA A 13 4.56 28.73 10.55
C ALA A 13 5.42 27.75 9.73
N VAL A 14 6.16 26.87 10.40
CA VAL A 14 6.99 25.84 9.74
C VAL A 14 6.11 24.81 9.03
N ILE A 15 5.09 24.29 9.72
CA ILE A 15 4.15 23.30 9.15
C ILE A 15 3.42 23.90 7.95
N THR A 16 2.97 25.16 8.04
CA THR A 16 2.26 25.82 6.95
C THR A 16 3.16 25.98 5.72
N LYS A 17 4.43 26.39 5.90
CA LYS A 17 5.40 26.45 4.79
C LYS A 17 5.66 25.08 4.17
N ALA A 18 5.80 24.04 4.98
CA ALA A 18 6.02 22.69 4.50
C ALA A 18 4.81 22.13 3.74
N ALA A 19 3.59 22.39 4.23
CA ALA A 19 2.35 22.03 3.55
C ALA A 19 2.23 22.71 2.18
N ILE A 20 2.52 24.01 2.09
CA ILE A 20 2.53 24.75 0.81
C ILE A 20 3.56 24.15 -0.15
N LYS A 21 4.78 23.85 0.32
CA LYS A 21 5.83 23.22 -0.50
C LYS A 21 5.41 21.85 -1.03
N ALA A 22 4.63 21.10 -0.27
CA ALA A 22 4.06 19.82 -0.66
C ALA A 22 2.78 19.93 -1.51
N GLY A 23 2.26 21.14 -1.75
CA GLY A 23 1.00 21.35 -2.47
C GLY A 23 -0.25 20.89 -1.70
N LYS A 24 -0.16 20.78 -0.38
CA LYS A 24 -1.21 20.22 0.49
C LYS A 24 -1.78 21.25 1.45
N THR A 25 -2.99 21.00 1.96
CA THR A 25 -3.52 21.79 3.08
C THR A 25 -2.77 21.46 4.37
N LYS A 26 -2.77 22.39 5.34
CA LYS A 26 -2.13 22.18 6.65
C LYS A 26 -2.60 20.90 7.33
N SER A 27 -3.90 20.64 7.31
CA SER A 27 -4.50 19.46 7.93
C SER A 27 -4.08 18.17 7.21
N ALA A 28 -4.10 18.15 5.87
CA ALA A 28 -3.66 16.99 5.11
C ALA A 28 -2.19 16.66 5.38
N TYR A 29 -1.32 17.68 5.38
CA TYR A 29 0.09 17.51 5.68
C TYR A 29 0.35 16.98 7.11
N ILE A 30 -0.43 17.41 8.10
CA ILE A 30 -0.33 16.89 9.48
C ILE A 30 -0.78 15.43 9.54
N LEU A 31 -1.86 15.07 8.85
CA LEU A 31 -2.35 13.69 8.82
C LEU A 31 -1.33 12.75 8.15
N ASP A 32 -0.76 13.15 7.02
CA ASP A 32 0.30 12.38 6.36
C ASP A 32 1.49 12.10 7.31
N ALA A 33 1.90 13.13 8.07
CA ALA A 33 3.00 12.99 9.02
C ALA A 33 2.64 12.06 10.20
N VAL A 34 1.37 12.02 10.60
CA VAL A 34 0.87 11.07 11.61
C VAL A 34 0.86 9.66 11.04
N ASP A 35 0.35 9.47 9.82
CA ASP A 35 0.27 8.18 9.16
C ASP A 35 1.67 7.60 8.93
N GLU A 36 2.62 8.42 8.49
CA GLU A 36 4.04 8.04 8.34
C GLU A 36 4.65 7.64 9.69
N LYS A 37 4.39 8.43 10.74
CA LYS A 37 4.97 8.16 12.07
C LYS A 37 4.41 6.89 12.70
N LEU A 38 3.14 6.59 12.45
CA LEU A 38 2.45 5.39 12.94
C LEU A 38 2.62 4.18 12.02
N GLY A 39 3.28 4.33 10.86
CA GLY A 39 3.42 3.26 9.88
C GLY A 39 2.09 2.81 9.28
N LEU A 40 1.09 3.69 9.26
CA LEU A 40 -0.24 3.44 8.69
C LEU A 40 -0.25 3.57 7.17
N VAL A 41 0.77 4.21 6.60
CA VAL A 41 0.99 4.25 5.16
C VAL A 41 1.41 2.87 4.68
N ASN A 42 0.69 2.31 3.72
CA ASN A 42 1.06 1.06 3.09
C ASN A 42 2.45 1.19 2.46
N ASP A 43 3.37 0.30 2.85
CA ASP A 43 4.63 0.09 2.14
C ASP A 43 4.32 -0.12 0.65
N ARG A 44 5.23 0.32 -0.21
CA ARG A 44 5.24 -0.01 -1.64
C ARG A 44 5.04 -1.51 -1.86
N GLU A 45 5.63 -2.39 -1.05
CA GLU A 45 5.41 -3.84 -1.12
C GLU A 45 3.95 -4.22 -0.85
N LYS A 46 3.35 -3.65 0.19
CA LYS A 46 1.96 -3.90 0.56
C LYS A 46 0.98 -3.33 -0.48
N THR A 47 1.30 -2.16 -1.02
CA THR A 47 0.55 -1.52 -2.11
C THR A 47 0.65 -2.33 -3.40
N ILE A 48 1.84 -2.85 -3.73
CA ILE A 48 2.03 -3.75 -4.87
C ILE A 48 1.24 -5.03 -4.66
N ARG A 49 1.24 -5.62 -3.45
CA ARG A 49 0.45 -6.83 -3.15
C ARG A 49 -1.06 -6.60 -3.27
N GLU A 50 -1.55 -5.48 -2.74
CA GLU A 50 -2.97 -5.09 -2.84
C GLU A 50 -3.39 -4.79 -4.29
N LEU A 51 -2.50 -4.17 -5.09
CA LEU A 51 -2.78 -3.81 -6.49
C LEU A 51 -2.46 -4.91 -7.50
N ALA A 52 -1.59 -5.87 -7.17
CA ALA A 52 -1.23 -7.01 -8.02
C ALA A 52 -2.27 -8.14 -7.97
N GLY A 53 -3.35 -7.98 -7.21
CA GLY A 53 -4.40 -8.99 -7.08
C GLY A 53 -5.23 -9.15 -8.35
N TRP A 54 -4.82 -10.05 -9.25
CA TRP A 54 -5.74 -10.67 -10.21
C TRP A 54 -6.29 -12.01 -9.68
N LEU A 55 -5.58 -12.65 -8.74
CA LEU A 55 -5.95 -13.85 -8.02
C LEU A 55 -5.52 -13.68 -6.55
N SER A 56 -6.39 -14.04 -5.62
CA SER A 56 -6.07 -14.20 -4.20
C SER A 56 -5.04 -15.32 -4.00
N HIS A 57 -4.45 -15.41 -2.80
CA HIS A 57 -3.48 -16.45 -2.49
C HIS A 57 -4.04 -17.86 -2.71
N ASP A 58 -5.29 -18.07 -2.29
CA ASP A 58 -5.97 -19.35 -2.44
C ASP A 58 -6.22 -19.66 -3.92
N GLU A 59 -6.70 -18.69 -4.69
CA GLU A 59 -6.94 -18.89 -6.12
C GLU A 59 -5.63 -19.09 -6.92
N ALA A 60 -4.53 -18.45 -6.51
CA ALA A 60 -3.21 -18.65 -7.09
C ALA A 60 -2.65 -20.05 -6.79
N GLU A 61 -2.90 -20.57 -5.58
CA GLU A 61 -2.49 -21.91 -5.17
C GLU A 61 -3.33 -22.99 -5.87
N ASP A 62 -4.63 -22.76 -6.05
CA ASP A 62 -5.51 -23.65 -6.82
C ASP A 62 -5.10 -23.71 -8.30
N LEU A 63 -4.76 -22.56 -8.90
CA LEU A 63 -4.25 -22.50 -10.28
C LEU A 63 -2.93 -23.27 -10.41
N ARG A 64 -2.05 -23.18 -9.41
CA ARG A 64 -0.76 -23.88 -9.39
C ARG A 64 -0.95 -25.40 -9.35
N LYS A 65 -1.87 -25.91 -8.53
CA LYS A 65 -2.21 -27.35 -8.48
C LYS A 65 -2.86 -27.83 -9.77
N ALA A 66 -3.77 -27.02 -10.35
CA ALA A 66 -4.44 -27.36 -11.60
C ALA A 66 -3.47 -27.47 -12.78
N THR A 67 -2.42 -26.65 -12.79
CA THR A 67 -1.41 -26.65 -13.87
C THR A 67 -0.36 -27.76 -13.74
N GLU A 68 -0.24 -28.37 -12.56
CA GLU A 68 0.72 -29.45 -12.30
C GLU A 68 0.46 -30.70 -13.14
N ILE A 69 -0.80 -30.95 -13.52
CA ILE A 69 -1.20 -32.05 -14.42
C ILE A 69 -0.56 -31.91 -15.80
N PHE A 70 -0.40 -30.68 -16.32
CA PHE A 70 0.23 -30.45 -17.63
C PHE A 70 1.75 -30.60 -17.61
N ASN A 71 2.36 -30.65 -16.42
CA ASN A 71 3.80 -30.90 -16.26
C ASN A 71 4.11 -32.40 -16.14
N GLN A 72 3.08 -33.25 -16.07
CA GLN A 72 3.25 -34.70 -16.12
C GLN A 72 3.34 -35.13 -17.58
N ILE A 73 4.48 -35.71 -17.96
CA ILE A 73 4.67 -36.33 -19.27
C ILE A 73 4.31 -37.82 -19.10
N ASN A 74 3.28 -38.27 -19.79
CA ASN A 74 2.87 -39.67 -19.80
C ASN A 74 3.58 -40.43 -20.93
N ASP A 75 3.77 -41.74 -20.76
CA ASP A 75 4.48 -42.59 -21.73
C ASP A 75 3.87 -42.55 -23.16
N GLY A 76 2.61 -42.14 -23.30
CA GLY A 76 1.92 -41.98 -24.60
C GLY A 76 1.96 -40.58 -25.22
N ASP A 77 2.60 -39.58 -24.59
CA ASP A 77 2.69 -38.22 -25.13
C ASP A 77 3.78 -38.09 -26.23
N TRP A 78 4.56 -39.15 -26.46
CA TRP A 78 5.66 -39.20 -27.44
C TRP A 78 5.41 -40.10 -28.66
N ASP A 79 4.23 -40.73 -28.77
CA ASP A 79 3.79 -41.50 -29.96
C ASP A 79 3.05 -40.61 -30.98
#